data_AF-W6N4V0-F1
#
_entry.id   AF-W6N4V0-F1
#
_cell.length_a   1.000
_cell.length_b   1.000
_cell.length_c   1.000
_cell.angle_alpha   90.00
_cell.angle_beta   90.00
_cell.angle_gamma   90.00
#
_symmetry.space_group_name_H-M   'P 1'
#
loop_
_entity.id
_entity.type
_entity.pdbx_description
1 polymer ?
#
loop_
_entity_poly.entity_id
_entity_poly.type
_entity_poly.pdbx_seq_one_letter_code
_entity_poly.pdbx_strand_id
1 'polypeptide(L)'
;MLDINIIRNPKTIKGLAREIINVCDGYWSRRIKEDEAKEYIRYWSKYESIKLFKGDKLNSTVTKIIGKRRTELVNTWLIGTQISI
;
A
#
# COMPACT_ATOMS: atom_id res chain seq x y z
N MET A 1 -20.13 -7.57 4.67
CA MET A 1 -18.96 -7.02 3.96
C MET A 1 -18.06 -8.21 3.64
N LEU A 2 -17.60 -8.38 2.40
CA LEU A 2 -16.67 -9.47 2.09
C LEU A 2 -15.29 -9.06 2.58
N ASP A 3 -14.98 -9.37 3.84
CA ASP A 3 -13.75 -9.01 4.54
C ASP A 3 -12.53 -9.45 3.73
N ILE A 4 -11.86 -8.48 3.09
CA ILE A 4 -10.49 -8.68 2.67
C ILE A 4 -9.66 -8.54 3.94
N ASN A 5 -9.09 -9.64 4.41
CA ASN A 5 -8.25 -9.66 5.61
C ASN A 5 -6.87 -9.06 5.29
N ILE A 6 -6.78 -7.73 5.31
CA ILE A 6 -5.54 -6.99 5.09
C ILE A 6 -4.74 -6.91 6.38
N ILE A 7 -3.49 -7.38 6.34
CA ILE A 7 -2.59 -7.32 7.49
C ILE A 7 -1.92 -5.94 7.57
N ARG A 8 -2.18 -5.20 8.65
CA ARG A 8 -1.60 -3.87 8.88
C ARG A 8 -0.12 -3.87 9.24
N ASN A 9 0.39 -4.91 9.92
CA ASN A 9 1.82 -5.06 10.25
C ASN A 9 2.42 -6.31 9.56
N PRO A 10 2.69 -6.23 8.26
CA PRO A 10 3.30 -7.34 7.53
C PRO A 10 4.74 -7.57 8.01
N LYS A 11 5.12 -8.83 8.23
CA LYS A 11 6.44 -9.20 8.77
C LYS A 11 7.62 -8.76 7.90
N THR A 12 7.43 -8.59 6.59
CA THR A 12 8.50 -8.33 5.62
C THR A 12 8.06 -7.34 4.55
N ILE A 13 9.01 -6.74 3.84
CA ILE A 13 8.76 -5.88 2.67
C ILE A 13 7.95 -6.63 1.59
N LYS A 14 8.26 -7.92 1.37
CA LYS A 14 7.51 -8.77 0.43
C LYS A 14 6.07 -9.02 0.92
N GLY A 15 5.88 -9.16 2.23
CA GLY A 15 4.57 -9.23 2.86
C GLY A 15 3.75 -7.96 2.60
N LEU A 16 4.35 -6.80 2.87
CA LEU A 16 3.71 -5.50 2.61
C LEU A 16 3.31 -5.36 1.14
N ALA A 17 4.18 -5.74 0.20
CA ALA A 17 3.86 -5.69 -1.22
C ALA A 17 2.67 -6.58 -1.61
N ARG A 18 2.51 -7.75 -0.97
CA ARG A 18 1.34 -8.62 -1.17
C ARG A 18 0.06 -8.00 -0.62
N GLU A 19 0.12 -7.38 0.55
CA GLU A 19 -1.04 -6.67 1.11
C GLU A 19 -1.45 -5.47 0.23
N ILE A 20 -0.49 -4.75 -0.35
CA ILE A 20 -0.77 -3.69 -1.33
C ILE A 20 -1.48 -4.25 -2.57
N ILE A 21 -1.07 -5.43 -3.07
CA ILE A 21 -1.77 -6.09 -4.18
C ILE A 21 -3.23 -6.38 -3.78
N ASN A 22 -3.44 -6.96 -2.60
CA ASN A 22 -4.78 -7.28 -2.10
C ASN A 22 -5.66 -6.02 -1.97
N VAL A 23 -5.11 -4.90 -1.49
CA VAL A 23 -5.81 -3.61 -1.41
C VAL A 23 -6.17 -3.09 -2.80
N CYS A 24 -5.21 -3.02 -3.72
CA CYS A 24 -5.45 -2.53 -5.09
C CYS A 24 -6.48 -3.39 -5.83
N ASP A 25 -6.37 -4.72 -5.71
CA ASP A 25 -7.27 -5.65 -6.38
C ASP A 25 -8.66 -5.66 -5.73
N GLY A 26 -8.72 -5.49 -4.41
CA GLY A 26 -9.95 -5.25 -3.67
C GLY A 26 -10.68 -3.99 -4.12
N TYR A 27 -9.93 -2.90 -4.34
CA TYR A 27 -10.49 -1.66 -4.87
C TYR A 27 -10.99 -1.83 -6.32
N TRP A 28 -10.18 -2.42 -7.21
CA TRP A 28 -10.58 -2.63 -8.61
C TRP A 28 -11.76 -3.59 -8.76
N SER A 29 -11.86 -4.60 -7.91
CA SER A 29 -13.00 -5.54 -7.85
C SER A 29 -14.19 -4.99 -7.05
N ARG A 30 -14.13 -3.74 -6.58
CA ARG A 30 -15.19 -3.05 -5.80
C ARG A 30 -15.56 -3.77 -4.49
N ARG A 31 -14.63 -4.55 -3.94
CA ARG A 31 -14.79 -5.21 -2.63
C ARG A 31 -14.49 -4.29 -1.45
N ILE A 32 -13.61 -3.30 -1.67
CA ILE A 32 -13.35 -2.20 -0.72
C ILE A 32 -13.51 -0.85 -1.42
N LYS A 33 -13.87 0.18 -0.65
CA LYS A 33 -13.99 1.56 -1.16
C LYS A 33 -12.61 2.20 -1.31
N GLU A 34 -12.53 3.25 -2.12
CA GLU A 34 -11.27 3.99 -2.30
C GLU A 34 -10.75 4.57 -0.98
N ASP A 35 -11.64 5.10 -0.13
CA ASP A 35 -11.25 5.68 1.17
C ASP A 35 -10.65 4.63 2.12
N GLU A 36 -11.19 3.42 2.10
CA GLU A 36 -10.66 2.29 2.88
C GLU A 36 -9.29 1.86 2.35
N ALA A 37 -9.12 1.81 1.02
CA ALA A 37 -7.81 1.55 0.41
C ALA A 37 -6.78 2.62 0.78
N LYS A 38 -7.16 3.91 0.72
CA LYS A 38 -6.33 5.05 1.15
C LYS A 38 -5.94 4.93 2.62
N GLU A 39 -6.83 4.47 3.49
CA GLU A 39 -6.53 4.25 4.91
C GLU A 39 -5.39 3.25 5.11
N TYR A 40 -5.42 2.10 4.42
CA TYR A 40 -4.33 1.11 4.51
C TYR A 40 -3.00 1.66 4.02
N ILE A 41 -3.00 2.36 2.88
CA ILE A 41 -1.78 2.96 2.31
C ILE A 41 -1.21 4.04 3.24
N ARG A 42 -2.07 4.88 3.82
CA ARG A 42 -1.69 5.92 4.79
C ARG A 42 -1.17 5.32 6.09
N TYR A 43 -1.81 4.25 6.57
CA TYR A 43 -1.36 3.51 7.73
C TYR A 43 0.06 2.98 7.51
N TRP A 44 0.32 2.31 6.38
CA TRP A 44 1.66 1.81 6.07
C TRP A 44 2.68 2.92 5.84
N SER A 45 2.27 4.06 5.28
CA SER A 45 3.13 5.25 5.16
C SER A 45 3.60 5.77 6.52
N LYS A 46 2.72 5.74 7.54
CA LYS A 46 3.02 6.24 8.88
C LYS A 46 3.74 5.23 9.77
N TYR A 47 3.28 3.98 9.77
CA TYR A 47 3.70 2.97 10.76
C TYR A 47 4.62 1.89 10.19
N GLU A 48 4.66 1.74 8.87
CA GLU A 48 5.49 0.75 8.17
C GLU A 48 6.41 1.43 7.15
N SER A 49 6.76 2.70 7.39
CA SER A 49 7.49 3.58 6.44
C SER A 49 8.80 2.96 5.97
N ILE A 50 9.55 2.31 6.87
CA ILE A 50 10.81 1.60 6.58
C ILE A 50 10.62 0.47 5.55
N LYS A 51 9.45 -0.17 5.53
CA LYS A 51 9.12 -1.23 4.57
C LYS A 51 8.55 -0.64 3.28
N LEU A 52 7.73 0.40 3.37
CA LEU A 52 7.05 1.01 2.23
C LEU A 52 7.98 1.87 1.36
N PHE A 53 8.90 2.60 1.99
CA PHE A 53 9.75 3.60 1.34
C PHE A 53 11.24 3.24 1.37
N LYS A 54 11.97 3.89 0.47
CA LYS A 54 13.43 3.99 0.45
C LYS A 54 13.77 5.43 0.05
N GLY A 55 14.04 6.27 1.05
CA GLY A 55 14.16 7.72 0.83
C GLY A 55 12.79 8.34 0.55
N ASP A 56 12.72 9.18 -0.49
CA ASP A 56 11.52 9.88 -0.96
C ASP A 56 10.59 9.03 -1.86
N LYS A 57 10.98 7.78 -2.13
CA LYS A 57 10.30 6.89 -3.09
C LYS A 57 9.86 5.59 -2.45
N LEU A 58 8.89 4.93 -3.09
CA LEU A 58 8.54 3.56 -2.74
C LEU A 58 9.75 2.63 -2.85
N ASN A 59 9.84 1.70 -1.92
CA ASN A 59 10.90 0.69 -1.88
C ASN A 59 10.93 -0.10 -3.21
N SER A 60 12.12 -0.28 -3.79
CA SER A 60 12.28 -0.96 -5.08
C SER A 60 11.77 -2.40 -5.08
N THR A 61 11.81 -3.09 -3.93
CA THR A 61 11.22 -4.43 -3.79
C THR A 61 9.70 -4.37 -3.86
N VAL A 62 9.08 -3.33 -3.27
CA VAL A 62 7.63 -3.13 -3.33
C VAL A 62 7.22 -2.87 -4.77
N THR A 63 7.82 -1.89 -5.45
CA THR A 63 7.46 -1.53 -6.83
C THR A 63 7.67 -2.68 -7.81
N LYS A 64 8.73 -3.47 -7.64
CA LYS A 64 8.98 -4.68 -8.42
C LYS A 64 7.87 -5.73 -8.27
N ILE A 65 7.33 -5.91 -7.06
CA ILE A 65 6.31 -6.93 -6.78
C ILE A 65 4.91 -6.46 -7.21
N ILE A 66 4.53 -5.22 -6.89
CA ILE A 66 3.16 -4.74 -7.16
C ILE A 66 2.95 -4.35 -8.64
N GLY A 67 4.05 -4.07 -9.35
CA GLY A 67 4.06 -3.66 -10.75
C GLY A 67 3.70 -2.19 -10.97
N LYS A 68 3.90 -1.73 -12.20
CA LYS A 68 3.79 -0.30 -12.59
C LYS A 68 2.43 0.31 -12.26
N ARG A 69 1.33 -0.35 -12.67
CA ARG A 69 -0.03 0.20 -12.52
C ARG A 69 -0.45 0.36 -11.06
N ARG A 70 -0.09 -0.59 -10.19
CA ARG A 70 -0.37 -0.48 -8.74
C ARG A 70 0.56 0.54 -8.08
N THR A 71 1.80 0.67 -8.55
CA THR A 71 2.73 1.72 -8.08
C THR A 71 2.17 3.11 -8.31
N GLU A 72 1.64 3.39 -9.50
CA GLU A 72 1.01 4.68 -9.84
C GLU A 72 -0.21 4.97 -8.95
N LEU A 73 -1.06 3.95 -8.72
CA LEU A 73 -2.23 4.09 -7.85
C LEU A 73 -1.84 4.35 -6.39
N VAL A 74 -0.85 3.62 -5.86
CA VAL A 74 -0.34 3.84 -4.49
C VAL A 74 0.23 5.24 -4.33
N ASN A 75 1.05 5.71 -5.29
CA ASN A 75 1.57 7.08 -5.27
C ASN A 75 0.42 8.12 -5.28
N THR A 76 -0.65 7.86 -6.04
CA THR A 76 -1.84 8.72 -6.06
C THR A 76 -2.52 8.79 -4.69
N TRP A 77 -2.66 7.65 -4.01
CA TRP A 77 -3.23 7.58 -2.66
C TRP A 77 -2.35 8.17 -1.56
N LEU A 78 -1.05 8.31 -1.82
CA LEU A 78 -0.08 8.97 -0.95
C LEU A 78 -0.01 10.49 -1.13
N ILE A 79 -0.67 11.06 -2.15
CA ILE A 79 -0.71 12.52 -2.32
C ILE A 79 -1.33 13.15 -1.07
N GLY A 80 -0.65 14.18 -0.54
CA GLY A 80 -1.06 14.90 0.67
C GLY A 80 -0.75 14.16 1.98
N THR A 81 -0.01 13.04 1.93
CA THR A 81 0.47 12.35 3.13
C THR A 81 1.86 12.88 3.51
N GLN A 82 2.05 13.22 4.78
CA GLN A 82 3.38 13.56 5.29
C GLN A 82 4.18 12.27 5.46
N ILE A 83 5.21 12.10 4.65
CA ILE A 83 6.15 10.99 4.80
C ILE A 83 6.95 11.28 6.06
N SER A 84 6.77 10.46 7.10
CA SER A 84 7.66 10.46 8.27
C SER A 84 8.89 9.63 7.91
N ILE A 85 9.91 10.31 7.41
CA ILE A 85 11.23 9.74 7.06
C ILE A 85 12.11 9.77 8.31
#